data_AF-A0A7J2HXI0-F1
#
_entry.id   AF-A0A7J2HXI0-F1
#
_cell.length_a   1.000
_cell.length_b   1.000
_cell.length_c   1.000
_cell.angle_alpha   90.00
_cell.angle_beta   90.00
_cell.angle_gamma   90.00
#
_symmetry.space_group_name_H-M   'P 1'
#
loop_
_entity.id
_entity.type
_entity.pdbx_description
1 polymer ?
#
loop_
_entity_poly.entity_id
_entity_poly.type
_entity_poly.pdbx_seq_one_letter_code
_entity_poly.pdbx_strand_id
1 'polypeptide(L)'
;MKCVPGCHRCCVETEMILTEEDVRRILALGYDLEDFSEYREGYLRLKNVNGRCFFLDERGRCRIYEDRPLGCRAYPVVYDVEGDRCKIDEECPAGDTVDREEFMEKCKLILRALPQLIRVDLKG
;
A
#
# COMPACT_ATOMS: atom_id res chain seq x y z
N MET A 1 -11.87 -11.08 -0.38
CA MET A 1 -12.40 -10.01 -1.24
C MET A 1 -11.72 -10.12 -2.59
N LYS A 2 -12.53 -10.12 -3.63
CA LYS A 2 -12.07 -9.96 -5.00
C LYS A 2 -12.29 -8.50 -5.38
N CYS A 3 -11.26 -7.85 -5.89
CA CYS A 3 -11.40 -6.48 -6.38
C CYS A 3 -12.39 -6.46 -7.56
N VAL A 4 -13.11 -5.34 -7.72
CA VAL A 4 -13.98 -5.12 -8.89
C VAL A 4 -13.13 -5.20 -10.16
N PRO A 5 -13.56 -5.95 -11.20
CA PRO A 5 -12.79 -6.07 -12.44
C PRO A 5 -12.42 -4.71 -13.05
N GLY A 6 -11.14 -4.51 -13.38
CA GLY A 6 -10.61 -3.25 -13.94
C GLY A 6 -10.43 -2.10 -12.95
N CYS A 7 -10.76 -2.30 -11.67
CA CYS A 7 -10.57 -1.27 -10.65
C CYS A 7 -9.08 -1.08 -10.32
N HIS A 8 -8.66 0.18 -10.27
CA HIS A 8 -7.32 0.61 -9.89
C HIS A 8 -7.34 1.84 -8.96
N ARG A 9 -8.45 2.08 -8.26
CA ARG A 9 -8.62 3.27 -7.41
C ARG A 9 -7.54 3.40 -6.35
N CYS A 10 -7.12 2.29 -5.73
CA CYS A 10 -6.05 2.28 -4.73
C CYS A 10 -4.67 2.68 -5.28
N CYS A 11 -4.51 2.77 -6.60
CA CYS A 11 -3.30 3.21 -7.27
C CYS A 11 -3.37 4.67 -7.74
N VAL A 12 -4.46 5.39 -7.50
CA VAL A 12 -4.59 6.83 -7.81
C VAL A 12 -4.30 7.62 -6.54
N GLU A 13 -3.42 8.62 -6.63
CA GLU A 13 -2.98 9.45 -5.49
C GLU A 13 -2.62 8.60 -4.25
N THR A 14 -1.97 7.46 -4.46
CA THR A 14 -1.76 6.47 -3.39
C THR A 14 -0.78 7.00 -2.35
N GLU A 15 -1.08 6.80 -1.07
CA GLU A 15 -0.21 7.15 0.05
C GLU A 15 0.47 5.92 0.66
N MET A 16 0.59 4.84 -0.11
CA MET A 16 1.05 3.54 0.38
C MET A 16 2.48 3.59 0.95
N ILE A 17 2.59 3.56 2.28
CA ILE A 17 3.87 3.49 3.00
C ILE A 17 4.54 2.14 2.76
N LEU A 18 5.86 2.17 2.59
CA LEU A 18 6.69 1.00 2.35
C LEU A 18 7.37 0.52 3.63
N THR A 19 7.45 -0.80 3.78
CA THR A 19 8.34 -1.44 4.75
C THR A 19 9.72 -1.71 4.15
N GLU A 20 10.70 -1.98 5.00
CA GLU A 20 12.02 -2.47 4.57
C GLU A 20 11.92 -3.76 3.73
N GLU A 21 10.98 -4.65 4.05
CA GLU A 21 10.76 -5.87 3.28
C GLU A 21 10.17 -5.59 1.90
N ASP A 22 9.24 -4.65 1.79
CA ASP A 22 8.69 -4.23 0.51
C ASP A 22 9.78 -3.67 -0.40
N VAL A 23 10.63 -2.78 0.14
CA VAL A 23 11.76 -2.22 -0.59
C VAL A 23 12.70 -3.32 -1.07
N ARG A 24 13.13 -4.23 -0.17
CA ARG A 24 14.03 -5.33 -0.53
C ARG A 24 13.47 -6.20 -1.66
N ARG A 25 12.18 -6.53 -1.59
CA ARG A 25 11.51 -7.35 -2.61
C ARG A 25 11.43 -6.63 -3.95
N ILE A 26 11.09 -5.34 -3.95
CA ILE A 26 10.98 -4.55 -5.18
C ILE A 26 12.36 -4.33 -5.84
N LEU A 27 13.41 -4.05 -5.05
CA LEU A 27 14.79 -3.96 -5.56
C LEU A 27 15.23 -5.26 -6.24
N ALA A 28 14.85 -6.42 -5.68
CA ALA A 28 15.18 -7.73 -6.25
C ALA A 28 14.51 -8.00 -7.61
N LEU A 29 13.46 -7.23 -7.97
CA LEU A 29 12.85 -7.27 -9.31
C LEU A 29 13.62 -6.43 -10.35
N GLY A 30 14.66 -5.70 -9.93
CA GLY A 30 15.49 -4.86 -10.80
C GLY A 30 15.03 -3.40 -10.93
N TYR A 31 14.20 -2.91 -10.01
CA TYR A 31 13.85 -1.49 -9.93
C TYR A 31 14.83 -0.72 -9.05
N ASP A 32 15.07 0.54 -9.38
CA ASP A 32 15.86 1.45 -8.55
C ASP A 32 14.98 2.15 -7.51
N LEU A 33 15.51 2.34 -6.29
CA LEU A 33 14.75 2.89 -5.15
C LEU A 33 14.11 4.25 -5.47
N GLU A 34 14.86 5.12 -6.15
CA GLU A 34 14.46 6.50 -6.47
C GLU A 34 13.34 6.58 -7.53
N ASP A 35 13.16 5.51 -8.30
CA ASP A 35 12.13 5.43 -9.32
C ASP A 35 10.75 5.21 -8.71
N PHE A 36 10.64 4.27 -7.77
CA PHE A 36 9.35 3.81 -7.26
C PHE A 36 8.98 4.35 -5.88
N SER A 37 9.90 5.03 -5.18
CA SER A 37 9.66 5.51 -3.82
C SER A 37 10.00 6.98 -3.63
N GLU A 38 9.37 7.59 -2.62
CA GLU A 38 9.64 8.95 -2.17
C GLU A 38 9.43 9.06 -0.66
N TYR A 39 10.12 10.01 -0.01
CA TYR A 39 9.82 10.37 1.37
C TYR A 39 8.76 11.47 1.40
N ARG A 40 7.67 11.22 2.14
CA ARG A 40 6.64 12.23 2.40
C ARG A 40 6.07 12.01 3.80
N GLU A 41 5.85 13.12 4.52
CA GLU A 41 5.39 13.14 5.92
C GLU A 41 6.20 12.23 6.86
N GLY A 42 7.51 12.13 6.63
CA GLY A 42 8.43 11.35 7.45
C GLY A 42 8.50 9.86 7.13
N TYR A 43 7.75 9.37 6.14
CA TYR A 43 7.73 7.95 5.76
C TYR A 43 8.15 7.75 4.31
N LEU A 44 8.86 6.64 4.04
CA LEU A 44 9.07 6.17 2.68
C LEU A 44 7.77 5.55 2.14
N ARG A 45 7.28 6.03 0.99
CA ARG A 45 6.05 5.55 0.36
C ARG A 45 6.23 5.31 -1.13
N LEU A 46 5.28 4.61 -1.74
CA LEU A 46 5.22 4.48 -3.20
C LEU A 46 5.10 5.87 -3.85
N LYS A 47 5.91 6.11 -4.85
CA LYS A 47 5.93 7.35 -5.63
C LYS A 47 4.75 7.41 -6.59
N ASN A 48 4.16 8.60 -6.75
CA ASN A 48 3.19 8.87 -7.79
C ASN A 48 3.83 9.61 -8.98
N VAL A 49 3.47 9.23 -10.21
CA VAL A 49 3.80 9.92 -11.46
C VAL A 49 2.48 10.37 -12.10
N ASN A 50 2.29 11.69 -12.22
CA ASN A 50 1.04 12.29 -12.70
C ASN A 50 -0.19 11.79 -11.92
N GLY A 51 -0.07 11.74 -10.59
CA GLY A 51 -1.15 11.33 -9.69
C GLY A 51 -1.49 9.84 -9.69
N ARG A 52 -0.63 9.01 -10.26
CA ARG A 52 -0.80 7.55 -10.34
C ARG A 52 0.41 6.85 -9.80
N CYS A 53 0.21 5.75 -9.08
CA CYS A 53 1.29 4.90 -8.58
C CYS A 53 2.27 4.55 -9.71
N PHE A 54 3.58 4.67 -9.44
CA PHE A 54 4.63 4.32 -10.39
C PHE A 54 4.44 2.93 -11.05
N PHE A 55 3.87 1.97 -10.33
CA PHE A 55 3.64 0.61 -10.84
C PHE A 55 2.36 0.42 -11.65
N LEU A 56 1.50 1.44 -11.79
CA LEU A 56 0.26 1.33 -12.54
C LEU A 56 0.51 1.49 -14.05
N ASP A 57 0.18 0.46 -14.84
CA ASP A 57 0.28 0.51 -16.29
C ASP A 57 -0.87 1.30 -16.94
N GLU A 58 -0.73 1.61 -18.22
CA GLU A 58 -1.73 2.35 -19.03
C GLU A 58 -3.07 1.60 -19.14
N ARG A 59 -3.07 0.28 -18.93
CA ARG A 59 -4.28 -0.56 -18.93
C ARG A 59 -4.92 -0.67 -17.55
N GLY A 60 -4.41 0.07 -16.55
CA GLY A 60 -4.94 0.06 -15.19
C GLY A 60 -4.53 -1.16 -14.37
N ARG A 61 -3.41 -1.81 -14.68
CA ARG A 61 -2.90 -3.00 -13.97
C ARG A 61 -1.61 -2.68 -13.23
N CYS A 62 -1.45 -3.25 -12.04
CA CYS A 62 -0.20 -3.13 -11.30
C CYS A 62 0.88 -4.04 -11.93
N ARG A 63 2.02 -3.47 -12.32
CA ARG A 63 3.15 -4.20 -12.94
C ARG A 63 3.81 -5.20 -11.98
N ILE A 64 3.74 -4.95 -10.67
CA ILE A 64 4.31 -5.82 -9.63
C ILE A 64 3.21 -6.47 -8.78
N TYR A 65 2.07 -6.82 -9.38
CA TYR A 65 0.89 -7.27 -8.61
C TYR A 65 1.21 -8.41 -7.63
N GLU A 66 1.99 -9.41 -8.04
CA GLU A 66 2.37 -10.55 -7.18
C GLU A 66 3.35 -10.18 -6.06
N ASP A 67 4.13 -9.11 -6.24
CA ASP A 67 5.15 -8.61 -5.31
C ASP A 67 4.74 -7.34 -4.55
N ARG A 68 3.48 -6.91 -4.75
CA ARG A 68 2.94 -5.65 -4.23
C ARG A 68 3.19 -5.49 -2.72
N PRO A 69 3.38 -4.25 -2.25
CA PRO A 69 3.65 -3.96 -0.84
C PRO A 69 2.62 -4.56 0.12
N LEU A 70 3.02 -4.80 1.38
CA LEU A 70 2.13 -5.39 2.39
C LEU A 70 0.83 -4.61 2.56
N GLY A 71 0.88 -3.27 2.59
CA GLY A 71 -0.34 -2.45 2.65
C GLY A 71 -1.23 -2.60 1.41
N CYS A 72 -0.67 -2.74 0.20
CA CYS A 72 -1.44 -3.05 -1.01
C CYS A 72 -2.10 -4.44 -0.95
N ARG A 73 -1.49 -5.42 -0.27
CA ARG A 73 -2.10 -6.75 -0.04
C ARG A 73 -3.22 -6.69 0.99
N ALA A 74 -3.07 -5.84 2.00
CA ALA A 74 -4.07 -5.63 3.04
C ALA A 74 -5.28 -4.83 2.57
N TYR A 75 -5.16 -4.02 1.51
CA TYR A 75 -6.26 -3.23 0.97
C TYR A 75 -7.50 -4.12 0.67
N PRO A 76 -8.72 -3.73 1.08
CA PRO A 76 -9.11 -2.39 1.53
C PRO A 76 -9.08 -2.20 3.06
N VAL A 77 -8.46 -3.10 3.81
CA VAL A 77 -8.22 -2.87 5.24
C VAL A 77 -7.03 -1.93 5.38
N VAL A 78 -7.20 -0.87 6.16
CA VAL A 78 -6.22 0.18 6.42
C VAL A 78 -6.08 0.42 7.92
N TYR A 79 -4.98 1.04 8.35
CA TYR A 79 -4.80 1.45 9.74
C TYR A 79 -5.29 2.88 9.95
N ASP A 80 -6.23 3.08 10.86
CA ASP A 80 -6.63 4.39 11.36
C ASP A 80 -5.71 4.78 12.51
N VAL A 81 -4.84 5.75 12.28
CA VAL A 81 -3.88 6.22 13.28
C VAL A 81 -4.58 6.95 14.43
N GLU A 82 -5.61 7.74 14.15
CA GLU A 82 -6.35 8.47 15.18
C GLU A 82 -7.20 7.52 16.03
N GLY A 83 -7.79 6.52 15.37
CA GLY A 83 -8.64 5.52 16.01
C GLY A 83 -7.89 4.34 16.63
N ASP A 84 -6.57 4.27 16.46
CA ASP A 84 -5.66 3.17 16.82
C ASP A 84 -6.22 1.78 16.49
N ARG A 85 -6.76 1.63 15.27
CA ARG A 85 -7.44 0.39 14.84
C ARG A 85 -7.41 0.20 13.34
N CYS A 86 -7.54 -1.05 12.92
CA CYS A 86 -7.86 -1.33 11.53
C CYS A 86 -9.30 -0.91 11.21
N LYS A 87 -9.52 -0.40 9.99
CA LYS A 87 -10.84 -0.15 9.41
C LYS A 87 -10.87 -0.53 7.94
N ILE A 88 -12.06 -0.64 7.38
CA ILE A 88 -12.23 -0.77 5.93
C ILE A 88 -12.22 0.65 5.35
N ASP A 89 -11.44 0.84 4.28
CA ASP A 89 -11.49 2.07 3.49
C ASP A 89 -12.83 2.16 2.75
N GLU A 90 -13.62 3.18 3.11
CA GLU A 90 -14.95 3.46 2.56
C GLU A 90 -14.90 3.85 1.08
N GLU A 91 -13.74 4.28 0.56
CA GLU A 91 -13.58 4.61 -0.86
C GLU A 91 -13.43 3.36 -1.75
N CYS A 92 -13.18 2.20 -1.13
CA CYS A 92 -13.08 0.94 -1.87
C CYS A 92 -14.48 0.45 -2.30
N PRO A 93 -14.75 0.31 -3.61
CA PRO A 93 -16.05 -0.18 -4.09
C PRO A 93 -16.34 -1.64 -3.73
N ALA A 94 -15.36 -2.37 -3.19
CA ALA A 94 -15.51 -3.75 -2.72
C ALA A 94 -15.34 -3.86 -1.19
N GLY A 95 -15.31 -2.74 -0.46
CA GLY A 95 -15.17 -2.73 1.00
C GLY A 95 -16.22 -3.59 1.71
N ASP A 96 -17.48 -3.46 1.31
CA ASP A 96 -18.62 -4.21 1.87
C ASP A 96 -18.56 -5.74 1.63
N THR A 97 -17.66 -6.20 0.76
CA THR A 97 -17.47 -7.63 0.48
C THR A 97 -16.43 -8.29 1.39
N VAL A 98 -15.76 -7.51 2.24
CA VAL A 98 -14.78 -8.02 3.20
C VAL A 98 -15.52 -8.61 4.39
N ASP A 99 -15.41 -9.93 4.56
CA ASP A 99 -15.94 -10.60 5.74
C ASP A 99 -15.02 -10.42 6.97
N ARG A 100 -15.50 -10.88 8.12
CA ARG A 100 -14.78 -10.74 9.39
C ARG A 100 -13.45 -11.50 9.41
N GLU A 101 -13.39 -12.68 8.80
CA GLU A 101 -12.17 -13.49 8.82
C GLU A 101 -11.08 -12.81 8.00
N GLU A 102 -11.43 -12.42 6.77
CA GLU A 102 -10.54 -11.68 5.89
C GLU A 102 -10.10 -10.34 6.52
N PHE A 103 -11.02 -9.62 7.15
CA PHE A 103 -10.68 -8.37 7.84
C PHE A 103 -9.59 -8.61 8.89
N MET A 104 -9.75 -9.65 9.72
CA MET A 104 -8.80 -9.98 10.77
C MET A 104 -7.45 -10.43 10.21
N GLU A 105 -7.43 -11.19 9.12
CA GLU A 105 -6.19 -11.59 8.45
C GLU A 105 -5.41 -10.39 7.90
N LYS A 106 -6.11 -9.50 7.18
CA LYS A 106 -5.50 -8.29 6.62
C LYS A 106 -5.05 -7.32 7.70
N CYS A 107 -5.83 -7.17 8.77
CA CYS A 107 -5.42 -6.37 9.93
C CYS A 107 -4.14 -6.92 10.58
N LYS A 108 -4.00 -8.25 10.71
CA LYS A 108 -2.75 -8.85 11.20
C LYS A 108 -1.55 -8.54 10.28
N LEU A 109 -1.75 -8.50 8.96
CA LEU A 109 -0.68 -8.11 8.02
C LEU A 109 -0.24 -6.66 8.27
N ILE A 110 -1.19 -5.75 8.45
CA ILE A 110 -0.92 -4.33 8.76
C ILE A 110 -0.14 -4.20 10.06
N LEU A 111 -0.61 -4.83 11.14
CA LEU A 111 0.03 -4.75 12.45
C LEU A 111 1.47 -5.31 12.43
N ARG A 112 1.74 -6.31 11.59
CA ARG A 112 3.11 -6.80 11.35
C ARG A 112 3.98 -5.82 10.56
N ALA A 113 3.39 -5.02 9.69
CA ALA A 113 4.10 -4.04 8.86
C ALA A 113 4.45 -2.76 9.64
N LEU A 114 3.62 -2.32 10.59
CA LEU A 114 3.82 -1.09 11.37
C LEU A 114 5.22 -0.91 11.98
N PRO A 115 5.84 -1.90 12.65
CA PRO A 115 7.19 -1.74 13.20
C PRO A 115 8.30 -1.75 12.13
N GLN A 116 7.99 -2.10 10.89
CA GLN A 116 8.94 -2.21 9.77
C GLN A 116 8.87 -1.02 8.82
N LEU A 117 8.04 -0.01 9.12
CA LEU A 117 7.90 1.17 8.29
C LEU A 117 9.17 2.00 8.34
N ILE A 118 9.66 2.38 7.17
CA ILE A 118 10.87 3.20 7.05
C ILE A 118 10.51 4.65 7.37
N ARG A 119 11.14 5.19 8.42
CA ARG A 119 10.95 6.57 8.88
C ARG A 119 12.26 7.32 8.79
N VAL A 120 12.18 8.58 8.39
CA VAL A 120 13.26 9.53 8.66
C VAL A 120 13.00 10.20 9.99
N ASP A 121 13.99 10.20 10.88
CA ASP A 121 13.99 11.10 12.02
C ASP A 121 14.01 12.53 11.45
N LEU A 122 12.86 13.19 11.45
CA LEU A 122 12.77 14.64 11.26
C LEU A 122 13.33 15.31 12.52
N LYS A 123 14.63 15.14 12.77
CA LYS A 123 15.37 16.00 13.69
C LYS A 123 15.47 17.35 13.00
N GLY A 124 14.55 18.25 13.37
CA GLY A 124 14.78 19.69 13.27
C GLY A 124 15.97 20.11 14.12
#